data_AF-A0A2V7R5F0-F1
#
_entry.id   AF-A0A2V7R5F0-F1
#
_cell.length_a   1.000
_cell.length_b   1.000
_cell.length_c   1.000
_cell.angle_alpha   90.00
_cell.angle_beta   90.00
_cell.angle_gamma   90.00
#
_symmetry.space_group_name_H-M   'P 1'
#
loop_
_entity.id
_entity.type
_entity.pdbx_description
1 polymer ?
#
loop_
_entity_poly.entity_id
_entity_poly.type
_entity_poly.pdbx_seq_one_letter_code
_entity_poly.pdbx_strand_id
1 'polypeptide(L)'
;MGRGGGAPLTTSGPARAGRGRAVRFAPEHTAAVRAFNQRLARAGAPWRFPETAVPDWLPQVAGVPVWQEYFLLLQDDTVRGAFVLKRQEAALGGGYRRVGSFYWPLSEGVVDSTYAVVAPRLLQAALEQEPLLFGIVARDQAIARLDQALGWRLTTLPFYFKALRPTRFLRELRVLRRRAGVALLLDVAAVTGAGWLGLKLAGGALRGRPRSDRTVRVELVERFGDWADAIWAANLPHYSFVGGRDAAALNATYPPGGTAFLRLRVSHGDSAIGWAVVQDTQLTSSEHFGDMRLGTIVDGFAAPEHAGAVIRASADALAERGVDLIISNQSHYAWRRGLVEAGFLPGPSSCLFAAAPALAQLIATADPAGRAVHMNRGDGDWPWGMGLEGPARPPTS
;
A
#
# COMPACT_ATOMS: atom_id res chain seq x y z
N MET A 1 40.52 -27.99 53.76
CA MET A 1 39.18 -28.63 53.86
C MET A 1 38.18 -27.54 54.22
N GLY A 2 37.13 -27.18 53.50
CA GLY A 2 36.65 -27.52 52.17
C GLY A 2 35.81 -26.32 51.69
N ARG A 3 36.02 -25.90 50.43
CA ARG A 3 35.17 -24.89 49.77
C ARG A 3 33.96 -25.62 49.21
N GLY A 4 32.78 -25.35 49.78
CA GLY A 4 31.49 -25.93 49.36
C GLY A 4 31.00 -25.27 48.08
N GLY A 5 30.63 -26.12 47.11
CA GLY A 5 30.32 -25.77 45.72
C GLY A 5 29.18 -24.78 45.55
N GLY A 6 29.45 -23.75 44.75
CA GLY A 6 28.41 -23.00 44.06
C GLY A 6 27.79 -23.88 42.99
N ALA A 7 26.46 -24.02 43.05
CA ALA A 7 25.68 -24.61 41.98
C ALA A 7 25.83 -23.75 40.70
N PRO A 8 26.02 -24.35 39.51
CA PRO A 8 26.04 -23.59 38.29
C PRO A 8 24.63 -23.08 37.99
N LEU A 9 24.51 -21.77 37.79
CA LEU A 9 23.40 -21.15 37.09
C LEU A 9 23.25 -21.86 35.74
N THR A 10 22.17 -22.64 35.60
CA THR A 10 21.79 -23.24 34.33
C THR A 10 21.45 -22.11 33.36
N THR A 11 22.41 -21.78 32.50
CA THR A 11 22.18 -21.00 31.30
C THR A 11 21.22 -21.80 30.42
N SER A 12 19.96 -21.36 30.37
CA SER A 12 19.00 -21.82 29.38
C SER A 12 19.53 -21.41 28.00
N GLY A 13 20.20 -22.34 27.32
CA GLY A 13 20.54 -22.18 25.91
C GLY A 13 19.28 -22.03 25.06
N PRO A 14 19.37 -21.42 23.86
CA PRO A 14 18.24 -21.31 22.97
C PRO A 14 17.71 -22.71 22.67
N ALA A 15 16.44 -22.96 23.01
CA ALA A 15 15.76 -24.19 22.64
C ALA A 15 15.96 -24.40 21.13
N ARG A 16 16.43 -25.60 20.75
CA ARG A 16 16.46 -26.01 19.33
C ARG A 16 15.04 -25.96 18.82
N ALA A 17 14.66 -24.87 18.18
CA ALA A 17 13.39 -24.74 17.50
C ALA A 17 13.31 -25.86 16.46
N GLY A 18 12.29 -26.72 16.57
CA GLY A 18 11.96 -27.69 15.54
C GLY A 18 11.92 -27.03 14.16
N ARG A 19 12.16 -27.80 13.09
CA ARG A 19 12.10 -27.27 11.73
C ARG A 19 10.67 -26.79 11.45
N GLY A 20 10.44 -25.49 11.63
CA GLY A 20 9.15 -24.90 11.34
C GLY A 20 8.80 -25.08 9.86
N ARG A 21 7.59 -25.54 9.57
CA ARG A 21 7.10 -25.77 8.21
C ARG A 21 6.06 -24.70 7.87
N ALA A 22 6.24 -24.05 6.73
CA ALA A 22 5.19 -23.19 6.18
C ALA A 22 4.15 -24.04 5.45
N VAL A 23 2.88 -23.81 5.73
CA VAL A 23 1.75 -24.50 5.10
C VAL A 23 0.70 -23.50 4.68
N ARG A 24 -0.07 -23.82 3.62
CA ARG A 24 -1.28 -23.07 3.29
C ARG A 24 -2.30 -23.25 4.41
N PHE A 25 -2.96 -22.16 4.80
CA PHE A 25 -4.04 -22.22 5.78
C PHE A 25 -5.22 -23.00 5.17
N ALA A 26 -5.74 -23.94 5.95
CA ALA A 26 -6.83 -24.83 5.63
C ALA A 26 -7.71 -25.00 6.89
N PRO A 27 -8.98 -25.40 6.77
CA PRO A 27 -9.94 -25.42 7.88
C PRO A 27 -9.47 -26.20 9.12
N GLU A 28 -8.68 -27.25 8.95
CA GLU A 28 -8.10 -28.02 10.06
C GLU A 28 -7.19 -27.19 10.99
N HIS A 29 -6.61 -26.10 10.49
CA HIS A 29 -5.72 -25.24 11.27
C HIS A 29 -6.45 -24.15 12.07
N THR A 30 -7.77 -23.97 11.90
CA THR A 30 -8.54 -22.87 12.52
C THR A 30 -8.37 -22.82 14.04
N ALA A 31 -8.37 -23.97 14.72
CA ALA A 31 -8.15 -24.04 16.16
C ALA A 31 -6.75 -23.54 16.57
N ALA A 32 -5.73 -23.86 15.78
CA ALA A 32 -4.36 -23.42 16.03
C ALA A 32 -4.18 -21.91 15.77
N VAL A 33 -4.84 -21.37 14.75
CA VAL A 33 -4.86 -19.92 14.46
C VAL A 33 -5.55 -19.15 15.58
N ARG A 34 -6.68 -19.65 16.10
CA ARG A 34 -7.34 -19.09 17.29
C ARG A 34 -6.42 -19.02 18.48
N ALA A 35 -5.69 -20.11 18.76
CA ALA A 35 -4.74 -20.14 19.86
C ALA A 35 -3.59 -19.15 19.66
N PHE A 36 -3.07 -19.00 18.43
CA PHE A 36 -2.07 -17.98 18.07
C PHE A 36 -2.58 -16.55 18.30
N ASN A 37 -3.78 -16.23 17.80
CA ASN A 37 -4.42 -14.93 18.02
C ASN A 37 -4.62 -14.63 19.52
N GLN A 38 -5.02 -15.63 20.32
CA GLN A 38 -5.17 -15.47 21.76
C GLN A 38 -3.84 -15.17 22.45
N ARG A 39 -2.73 -15.80 22.03
CA ARG A 39 -1.39 -15.49 22.58
C ARG A 39 -0.97 -14.07 22.24
N LEU A 40 -1.14 -13.64 20.99
CA LEU A 40 -0.87 -12.27 20.56
C LEU A 40 -1.70 -11.25 21.35
N ALA A 41 -3.00 -11.49 21.48
CA ALA A 41 -3.92 -10.61 22.20
C ALA A 41 -3.58 -10.50 23.69
N ARG A 42 -3.25 -11.63 24.37
CA ARG A 42 -2.83 -11.62 25.79
C ARG A 42 -1.57 -10.80 26.02
N ALA A 43 -0.69 -10.70 25.03
CA ALA A 43 0.50 -9.87 25.06
C ALA A 43 0.25 -8.42 24.58
N GLY A 44 -1.00 -8.03 24.36
CA GLY A 44 -1.39 -6.67 23.97
C GLY A 44 -1.13 -6.35 22.49
N ALA A 45 -0.87 -7.33 21.64
CA ALA A 45 -0.75 -7.09 20.21
C ALA A 45 -2.12 -6.61 19.66
N PRO A 46 -2.17 -5.46 18.96
CA PRO A 46 -3.43 -4.89 18.48
C PRO A 46 -3.97 -5.60 17.22
N TRP A 47 -3.35 -6.72 16.83
CA TRP A 47 -3.62 -7.40 15.56
C TRP A 47 -3.96 -8.88 15.76
N ARG A 48 -4.87 -9.39 14.93
CA ARG A 48 -5.25 -10.79 14.80
C ARG A 48 -5.16 -11.25 13.35
N PHE A 49 -4.78 -12.49 13.11
CA PHE A 49 -4.88 -13.12 11.79
C PHE A 49 -6.32 -13.60 11.55
N PRO A 50 -6.83 -13.59 10.29
CA PRO A 50 -8.15 -14.17 9.99
C PRO A 50 -8.26 -15.63 10.46
N GLU A 51 -9.41 -16.00 11.03
CA GLU A 51 -9.66 -17.37 11.54
C GLU A 51 -10.30 -18.30 10.49
N THR A 52 -10.60 -17.75 9.31
CA THR A 52 -11.12 -18.47 8.15
C THR A 52 -10.00 -18.70 7.13
N ALA A 53 -9.95 -19.90 6.56
CA ALA A 53 -8.95 -20.25 5.54
C ALA A 53 -9.23 -19.59 4.18
N VAL A 54 -10.48 -19.16 3.95
CA VAL A 54 -10.90 -18.47 2.73
C VAL A 54 -10.87 -16.95 2.99
N PRO A 55 -10.12 -16.19 2.20
CA PRO A 55 -10.11 -14.73 2.28
C PRO A 55 -11.45 -14.09 1.94
N ASP A 56 -11.85 -13.08 2.71
CA ASP A 56 -13.03 -12.26 2.40
C ASP A 56 -12.78 -11.32 1.22
N TRP A 57 -11.54 -10.87 1.05
CA TRP A 57 -11.07 -10.07 -0.08
C TRP A 57 -10.11 -10.90 -0.93
N LEU A 58 -10.31 -10.88 -2.25
CA LEU A 58 -9.52 -11.64 -3.23
C LEU A 58 -9.50 -13.17 -2.99
N PRO A 59 -10.64 -13.84 -2.76
CA PRO A 59 -10.66 -15.30 -2.76
C PRO A 59 -10.22 -15.85 -4.12
N GLN A 60 -9.66 -17.05 -4.12
CA GLN A 60 -9.26 -17.72 -5.36
C GLN A 60 -10.50 -18.16 -6.15
N VAL A 61 -10.78 -17.47 -7.26
CA VAL A 61 -11.92 -17.74 -8.15
C VAL A 61 -11.40 -18.02 -9.56
N ALA A 62 -11.97 -19.03 -10.21
CA ALA A 62 -11.59 -19.38 -11.58
C ALA A 62 -11.80 -18.18 -12.54
N GLY A 63 -10.79 -17.90 -13.37
CA GLY A 63 -10.83 -16.78 -14.32
C GLY A 63 -10.50 -15.41 -13.74
N VAL A 64 -10.23 -15.30 -12.43
CA VAL A 64 -9.78 -14.05 -11.82
C VAL A 64 -8.25 -14.09 -11.65
N PRO A 65 -7.48 -13.18 -12.29
CA PRO A 65 -6.01 -13.26 -12.34
C PRO A 65 -5.32 -12.70 -11.10
N VAL A 66 -6.08 -12.35 -10.05
CA VAL A 66 -5.59 -11.84 -8.77
C VAL A 66 -6.35 -12.49 -7.63
N TRP A 67 -5.61 -13.05 -6.68
CA TRP A 67 -6.17 -13.68 -5.50
C TRP A 67 -5.18 -13.59 -4.34
N GLN A 68 -5.61 -13.91 -3.13
CA GLN A 68 -4.73 -14.05 -1.99
C GLN A 68 -4.85 -15.41 -1.33
N GLU A 69 -3.77 -15.80 -0.67
CA GLU A 69 -3.70 -17.03 0.11
C GLU A 69 -3.08 -16.73 1.47
N TYR A 70 -3.58 -17.43 2.47
CA TYR A 70 -3.07 -17.37 3.83
C TYR A 70 -2.11 -18.52 4.07
N PHE A 71 -0.98 -18.20 4.71
CA PHE A 71 0.05 -19.17 5.06
C PHE A 71 0.36 -19.11 6.55
N LEU A 72 0.65 -20.26 7.13
CA LEU A 72 0.97 -20.45 8.54
C LEU A 72 2.35 -21.06 8.67
N LEU A 73 3.14 -20.58 9.62
CA LEU A 73 4.38 -21.23 10.05
C LEU A 73 4.10 -22.05 11.30
N LEU A 74 4.12 -23.38 11.14
CA LEU A 74 3.89 -24.33 12.21
C LEU A 74 5.21 -24.79 12.83
N GLN A 75 5.24 -24.90 14.15
CA GLN A 75 6.26 -25.64 14.90
C GLN A 75 5.52 -26.65 15.79
N ASP A 76 5.69 -27.94 15.50
CA ASP A 76 5.03 -29.04 16.23
C ASP A 76 3.52 -28.80 16.36
N ASP A 77 2.85 -28.56 15.22
CA ASP A 77 1.43 -28.20 15.05
C ASP A 77 0.96 -26.88 15.68
N THR A 78 1.86 -26.16 16.35
CA THR A 78 1.56 -24.84 16.89
C THR A 78 1.87 -23.76 15.85
N VAL A 79 0.87 -22.93 15.50
CA VAL A 79 1.09 -21.74 14.67
C VAL A 79 1.94 -20.73 15.44
N ARG A 80 3.13 -20.43 14.93
CA ARG A 80 4.06 -19.43 15.50
C ARG A 80 4.15 -18.16 14.68
N GLY A 81 3.68 -18.20 13.45
CA GLY A 81 3.54 -17.03 12.60
C GLY A 81 2.59 -17.29 11.46
N ALA A 82 2.17 -16.21 10.81
CA ALA A 82 1.28 -16.24 9.66
C ALA A 82 1.62 -15.08 8.71
N PHE A 83 1.31 -15.24 7.43
CA PHE A 83 1.44 -14.19 6.45
C PHE A 83 0.41 -14.33 5.34
N VAL A 84 0.19 -13.25 4.60
CA VAL A 84 -0.66 -13.22 3.41
C VAL A 84 0.22 -13.07 2.17
N LEU A 85 -0.12 -13.84 1.15
CA LEU A 85 0.49 -13.72 -0.17
C LEU A 85 -0.60 -13.41 -1.19
N LYS A 86 -0.62 -12.17 -1.69
CA LYS A 86 -1.45 -11.79 -2.85
C LYS A 86 -0.69 -12.16 -4.10
N ARG A 87 -1.28 -12.99 -4.95
CA ARG A 87 -0.73 -13.38 -6.25
C ARG A 87 -1.48 -12.67 -7.35
N GLN A 88 -0.74 -12.19 -8.34
CA GLN A 88 -1.31 -11.61 -9.53
C GLN A 88 -0.38 -11.82 -10.72
N GLU A 89 -0.94 -11.75 -11.92
CA GLU A 89 -0.12 -11.55 -13.12
C GLU A 89 0.38 -10.11 -13.16
N ALA A 90 1.61 -9.91 -13.60
CA ALA A 90 2.19 -8.59 -13.84
C ALA A 90 2.90 -8.60 -15.19
N ALA A 91 2.87 -7.46 -15.88
CA ALA A 91 3.73 -7.25 -17.04
C ALA A 91 5.12 -6.85 -16.57
N LEU A 92 6.13 -7.52 -17.11
CA LEU A 92 7.53 -7.35 -16.78
C LEU A 92 8.40 -7.71 -17.99
N GLY A 93 9.22 -6.77 -18.44
CA GLY A 93 10.19 -7.02 -19.53
C GLY A 93 9.56 -7.50 -20.84
N GLY A 94 8.37 -7.00 -21.20
CA GLY A 94 7.68 -7.33 -22.45
C GLY A 94 6.86 -8.63 -22.42
N GLY A 95 6.66 -9.24 -21.26
CA GLY A 95 5.77 -10.40 -21.11
C GLY A 95 5.08 -10.43 -19.75
N TYR A 96 4.16 -11.39 -19.59
CA TYR A 96 3.48 -11.64 -18.32
C TYR A 96 4.27 -12.58 -17.42
N ARG A 97 4.31 -12.27 -16.14
CA ARG A 97 4.89 -13.11 -15.09
C ARG A 97 3.96 -13.10 -13.89
N ARG A 98 3.84 -14.23 -13.21
CA ARG A 98 3.22 -14.26 -11.89
C ARG A 98 4.16 -13.56 -10.91
N VAL A 99 3.59 -12.71 -10.06
CA VAL A 99 4.30 -12.05 -8.98
C VAL A 99 3.50 -12.17 -7.69
N GLY A 100 4.20 -12.06 -6.56
CA GLY A 100 3.61 -12.07 -5.24
C GLY A 100 3.77 -10.72 -4.56
N SER A 101 2.74 -10.28 -3.86
CA SER A 101 2.84 -9.25 -2.83
C SER A 101 2.79 -9.90 -1.45
N PHE A 102 3.88 -9.78 -0.70
CA PHE A 102 3.99 -10.29 0.66
C PHE A 102 3.53 -9.24 1.65
N TYR A 103 2.56 -9.59 2.48
CA TYR A 103 2.08 -8.66 3.47
C TYR A 103 1.45 -9.27 4.71
N TRP A 104 1.23 -8.39 5.69
CA TRP A 104 0.70 -8.70 7.00
C TRP A 104 1.42 -9.86 7.73
N PRO A 105 2.77 -9.84 7.81
CA PRO A 105 3.51 -10.85 8.53
C PRO A 105 3.26 -10.72 10.04
N LEU A 106 2.61 -11.72 10.63
CA LEU A 106 2.42 -11.83 12.08
C LEU A 106 3.36 -12.90 12.63
N SER A 107 4.11 -12.55 13.67
CA SER A 107 5.11 -13.41 14.28
C SER A 107 4.97 -13.36 15.80
N GLU A 108 5.00 -14.50 16.48
CA GLU A 108 5.10 -14.53 17.94
C GLU A 108 6.38 -13.86 18.45
N GLY A 109 7.40 -13.73 17.60
CA GLY A 109 8.63 -12.99 17.91
C GLY A 109 8.40 -11.53 18.32
N VAL A 110 7.23 -10.95 18.00
CA VAL A 110 6.84 -9.60 18.42
C VAL A 110 6.52 -9.55 19.92
N VAL A 111 6.06 -10.65 20.49
CA VAL A 111 5.60 -10.74 21.89
C VAL A 111 6.49 -11.61 22.77
N ASP A 112 7.24 -12.54 22.17
CA ASP A 112 8.19 -13.43 22.85
C ASP A 112 9.43 -13.61 21.97
N SER A 113 10.56 -13.08 22.45
CA SER A 113 11.84 -13.07 21.73
C SER A 113 12.42 -14.46 21.49
N THR A 114 11.95 -15.49 22.20
CA THR A 114 12.26 -16.90 21.92
C THR A 114 11.91 -17.27 20.47
N TYR A 115 10.90 -16.63 19.89
CA TYR A 115 10.43 -16.86 18.52
C TYR A 115 10.92 -15.80 17.54
N ALA A 116 11.98 -15.04 17.84
CA ALA A 116 12.50 -14.01 16.94
C ALA A 116 12.86 -14.53 15.53
N VAL A 117 13.24 -15.81 15.41
CA VAL A 117 13.55 -16.49 14.14
C VAL A 117 12.31 -16.71 13.25
N VAL A 118 11.09 -16.57 13.77
CA VAL A 118 9.87 -16.76 12.97
C VAL A 118 9.76 -15.75 11.84
N ALA A 119 10.04 -14.47 12.10
CA ALA A 119 9.90 -13.42 11.09
C ALA A 119 10.75 -13.66 9.82
N PRO A 120 12.07 -13.93 9.91
CA PRO A 120 12.87 -14.29 8.72
C PRO A 120 12.38 -15.59 8.06
N ARG A 121 11.87 -16.56 8.81
CA ARG A 121 11.30 -17.79 8.26
C ARG A 121 10.01 -17.58 7.47
N LEU A 122 9.15 -16.66 7.90
CA LEU A 122 7.95 -16.30 7.13
C LEU A 122 8.32 -15.73 5.76
N LEU A 123 9.31 -14.84 5.72
CA LEU A 123 9.77 -14.22 4.48
C LEU A 123 10.47 -15.23 3.56
N GLN A 124 11.30 -16.11 4.12
CA GLN A 124 11.89 -17.22 3.37
C GLN A 124 10.82 -18.15 2.78
N ALA A 125 9.84 -18.54 3.59
CA ALA A 125 8.72 -19.36 3.12
C ALA A 125 7.93 -18.68 2.01
N ALA A 126 7.70 -17.36 2.09
CA ALA A 126 7.06 -16.61 1.03
C ALA A 126 7.88 -16.63 -0.28
N LEU A 127 9.20 -16.52 -0.21
CA LEU A 127 10.09 -16.62 -1.38
C LEU A 127 10.12 -18.02 -2.01
N GLU A 128 10.04 -19.08 -1.19
CA GLU A 128 9.90 -20.46 -1.67
C GLU A 128 8.57 -20.67 -2.41
N GLN A 129 7.53 -19.94 -2.02
CA GLN A 129 6.20 -19.98 -2.63
C GLN A 129 6.07 -19.09 -3.88
N GLU A 130 6.78 -17.97 -3.92
CA GLU A 130 6.78 -17.03 -5.04
C GLU A 130 8.12 -16.26 -5.08
N PRO A 131 9.05 -16.63 -5.98
CA PRO A 131 10.35 -15.99 -6.08
C PRO A 131 10.29 -14.53 -6.56
N LEU A 132 9.27 -14.17 -7.34
CA LEU A 132 9.06 -12.81 -7.83
C LEU A 132 8.20 -12.01 -6.86
N LEU A 133 8.75 -11.79 -5.67
CA LEU A 133 8.07 -11.19 -4.54
C LEU A 133 8.35 -9.69 -4.43
N PHE A 134 7.34 -8.94 -4.01
CA PHE A 134 7.49 -7.56 -3.57
C PHE A 134 6.63 -7.24 -2.34
N GLY A 135 6.85 -6.09 -1.74
CA GLY A 135 6.01 -5.52 -0.68
C GLY A 135 5.95 -4.01 -0.77
N ILE A 136 4.83 -3.43 -0.33
CA ILE A 136 4.70 -1.99 -0.10
C ILE A 136 4.78 -1.76 1.41
N VAL A 137 5.95 -1.36 1.90
CA VAL A 137 6.25 -1.32 3.33
C VAL A 137 6.56 0.10 3.80
N ALA A 138 6.29 0.39 5.06
CA ALA A 138 6.73 1.63 5.67
C ALA A 138 8.22 1.53 6.07
N ARG A 139 8.99 2.58 5.79
CA ARG A 139 10.46 2.65 5.99
C ARG A 139 10.91 2.32 7.40
N ASP A 140 10.12 2.68 8.40
CA ASP A 140 10.43 2.57 9.82
C ASP A 140 9.99 1.24 10.44
N GLN A 141 9.32 0.36 9.69
CA GLN A 141 8.91 -0.94 10.19
C GLN A 141 10.06 -1.95 10.23
N ALA A 142 9.98 -2.89 11.17
CA ALA A 142 10.95 -3.97 11.32
C ALA A 142 11.11 -4.80 10.02
N ILE A 143 10.02 -4.96 9.25
CA ILE A 143 10.05 -5.68 7.98
C ILE A 143 10.96 -5.02 6.95
N ALA A 144 10.98 -3.68 6.84
CA ALA A 144 11.86 -3.00 5.90
C ALA A 144 13.35 -3.23 6.23
N ARG A 145 13.70 -3.34 7.52
CA ARG A 145 15.07 -3.69 7.95
C ARG A 145 15.41 -5.14 7.61
N LEU A 146 14.44 -6.04 7.75
CA LEU A 146 14.59 -7.45 7.40
C LEU A 146 14.78 -7.61 5.89
N ASP A 147 13.95 -6.95 5.08
CA ASP A 147 14.07 -6.91 3.61
C ASP A 147 15.47 -6.44 3.20
N GLN A 148 15.95 -5.35 3.79
CA GLN A 148 17.30 -4.84 3.55
C GLN A 148 18.39 -5.86 3.93
N ALA A 149 18.25 -6.53 5.08
CA ALA A 149 19.20 -7.54 5.53
C ALA A 149 19.24 -8.79 4.61
N LEU A 150 18.13 -9.10 3.95
CA LEU A 150 18.03 -10.18 2.96
C LEU A 150 18.41 -9.75 1.54
N GLY A 151 18.95 -8.53 1.37
CA GLY A 151 19.41 -8.03 0.07
C GLY A 151 18.28 -7.62 -0.87
N TRP A 152 17.08 -7.37 -0.37
CA TRP A 152 15.99 -6.83 -1.18
C TRP A 152 16.27 -5.40 -1.60
N ARG A 153 15.81 -5.03 -2.79
CA ARG A 153 15.94 -3.66 -3.30
C ARG A 153 14.80 -2.80 -2.78
N LEU A 154 15.14 -1.83 -1.93
CA LEU A 154 14.19 -0.86 -1.39
C LEU A 154 14.20 0.44 -2.20
N THR A 155 13.07 0.75 -2.85
CA THR A 155 12.89 1.99 -3.61
C THR A 155 11.80 2.83 -2.98
N THR A 156 12.05 4.10 -2.73
CA THR A 156 11.04 5.02 -2.18
C THR A 156 9.94 5.26 -3.22
N LEU A 157 8.67 4.99 -2.87
CA LEU A 157 7.53 5.40 -3.67
C LEU A 157 7.25 6.89 -3.45
N PRO A 158 7.46 7.76 -4.45
CA PRO A 158 7.33 9.21 -4.27
C PRO A 158 5.93 9.60 -3.80
N PHE A 159 5.88 10.51 -2.82
CA PHE A 159 4.64 11.00 -2.21
C PHE A 159 4.37 12.43 -2.68
N TYR A 160 3.12 12.68 -3.05
CA TYR A 160 2.65 13.98 -3.51
C TYR A 160 1.38 14.37 -2.77
N PHE A 161 1.23 15.67 -2.51
CA PHE A 161 0.03 16.22 -1.86
C PHE A 161 -0.40 17.53 -2.50
N LYS A 162 -1.71 17.82 -2.45
CA LYS A 162 -2.30 19.06 -2.94
C LYS A 162 -3.33 19.56 -1.92
N ALA A 163 -3.00 20.67 -1.25
CA ALA A 163 -3.91 21.31 -0.32
C ALA A 163 -4.98 22.10 -1.07
N LEU A 164 -6.24 21.69 -0.95
CA LEU A 164 -7.38 22.39 -1.54
C LEU A 164 -7.95 23.45 -0.59
N ARG A 165 -7.85 23.22 0.72
CA ARG A 165 -8.21 24.18 1.77
C ARG A 165 -6.98 24.57 2.62
N PRO A 166 -6.14 25.51 2.14
CA PRO A 166 -4.90 25.92 2.80
C PRO A 166 -5.04 26.23 4.30
N THR A 167 -6.05 27.00 4.70
CA THR A 167 -6.25 27.36 6.12
C THR A 167 -6.47 26.13 6.99
N ARG A 168 -7.29 25.18 6.55
CA ARG A 168 -7.53 23.93 7.28
C ARG A 168 -6.29 23.05 7.27
N PHE A 169 -5.60 22.94 6.13
CA PHE A 169 -4.33 22.22 6.03
C PHE A 169 -3.28 22.71 7.04
N LEU A 170 -3.06 24.02 7.15
CA LEU A 170 -2.06 24.59 8.07
C LEU A 170 -2.45 24.39 9.55
N ARG A 171 -3.75 24.41 9.87
CA ARG A 171 -4.26 24.16 11.23
C ARG A 171 -4.21 22.68 11.62
N GLU A 172 -4.42 21.77 10.68
CA GLU A 172 -4.60 20.34 10.95
C GLU A 172 -3.36 19.47 10.68
N LEU A 173 -2.32 19.99 10.01
CA LEU A 173 -1.13 19.20 9.65
C LEU A 173 -0.26 18.88 10.87
N ARG A 174 -0.67 17.88 11.65
CA ARG A 174 -0.06 17.47 12.92
C ARG A 174 1.42 17.12 12.81
N VAL A 175 1.83 16.50 11.70
CA VAL A 175 3.24 16.10 11.49
C VAL A 175 4.21 17.29 11.55
N LEU A 176 3.82 18.47 11.06
CA LEU A 176 4.64 19.67 11.16
C LEU A 176 4.41 20.41 12.49
N ARG A 177 3.17 20.44 12.98
CA ARG A 177 2.80 21.17 14.21
C ARG A 177 3.44 20.61 15.48
N ARG A 178 3.90 19.34 15.47
CA ARG A 178 4.68 18.75 16.57
C ARG A 178 6.04 19.41 16.81
N ARG A 179 6.55 20.17 15.85
CA ARG A 179 7.84 20.87 15.98
C ARG A 179 7.65 22.17 16.76
N ALA A 180 8.55 22.43 17.72
CA ALA A 180 8.50 23.63 18.55
C ALA A 180 8.46 24.91 17.69
N GLY A 181 7.54 25.83 18.01
CA GLY A 181 7.35 27.10 17.30
C GLY A 181 6.67 27.02 15.93
N VAL A 182 6.61 25.84 15.30
CA VAL A 182 6.01 25.67 13.96
C VAL A 182 4.49 25.84 14.01
N ALA A 183 3.83 25.39 15.07
CA ALA A 183 2.38 25.55 15.22
C ALA A 183 1.94 27.02 15.14
N LEU A 184 2.65 27.91 15.86
CA LEU A 184 2.36 29.35 15.85
C LEU A 184 2.58 29.98 14.47
N LEU A 185 3.68 29.62 13.79
CA LEU A 185 3.95 30.10 12.43
C LEU A 185 2.87 29.65 11.44
N LEU A 186 2.41 28.41 11.54
CA LEU A 186 1.33 27.89 10.71
C LEU A 186 0.00 28.59 11.00
N ASP A 187 -0.28 28.93 12.26
CA ASP A 187 -1.48 29.66 12.65
C ASP A 187 -1.47 31.10 12.11
N VAL A 188 -0.33 31.80 12.22
CA VAL A 188 -0.13 33.11 11.60
C VAL A 188 -0.29 33.03 10.07
N ALA A 189 0.32 32.05 9.42
CA ALA A 189 0.20 31.84 7.98
C ALA A 189 -1.25 31.52 7.54
N ALA A 190 -2.02 30.84 8.39
CA ALA A 190 -3.42 30.50 8.15
C ALA A 190 -4.35 31.71 8.25
N VAL A 191 -4.08 32.65 9.15
CA VAL A 191 -4.89 33.86 9.37
C VAL A 191 -4.52 34.99 8.41
N THR A 192 -3.23 35.14 8.09
CA THR A 192 -2.73 36.23 7.21
C THR A 192 -2.93 35.97 5.72
N GLY A 193 -3.29 34.75 5.33
CA GLY A 193 -3.36 34.35 3.93
C GLY A 193 -1.98 34.10 3.28
N ALA A 194 -0.87 34.36 3.98
CA ALA A 194 0.48 34.09 3.48
C ALA A 194 0.67 32.60 3.16
N GLY A 195 0.06 31.70 3.94
CA GLY A 195 0.09 30.26 3.66
C GLY A 195 -0.68 29.86 2.40
N TRP A 196 -1.81 30.53 2.11
CA TRP A 196 -2.52 30.34 0.85
C TRP A 196 -1.66 30.78 -0.35
N LEU A 197 -1.07 31.97 -0.26
CA LEU A 197 -0.23 32.51 -1.33
C LEU A 197 1.01 31.63 -1.56
N GLY A 198 1.67 31.20 -0.48
CA GLY A 198 2.81 30.30 -0.53
C GLY A 198 2.48 28.96 -1.20
N LEU A 199 1.34 28.35 -0.83
CA LEU A 199 0.89 27.09 -1.45
C LEU A 199 0.51 27.26 -2.92
N LYS A 200 -0.10 28.39 -3.31
CA LYS A 200 -0.42 28.69 -4.72
C LYS A 200 0.82 28.93 -5.57
N LEU A 201 1.81 29.64 -5.04
CA LEU A 201 3.11 29.85 -5.67
C LEU A 201 3.87 28.53 -5.82
N ALA A 202 3.99 27.77 -4.73
CA ALA A 202 4.70 26.49 -4.73
C ALA A 202 4.04 25.46 -5.65
N GLY A 203 2.71 25.37 -5.63
CA GLY A 203 1.95 24.45 -6.48
C GLY A 203 1.77 24.92 -7.92
N GLY A 204 2.46 25.99 -8.34
CA GLY A 204 2.42 26.50 -9.71
C GLY A 204 1.05 27.02 -10.16
N ALA A 205 0.07 27.16 -9.26
CA ALA A 205 -1.29 27.56 -9.59
C ALA A 205 -1.40 28.99 -10.14
N LEU A 206 -0.37 29.80 -9.94
CA LEU A 206 -0.23 31.15 -10.49
C LEU A 206 0.43 31.18 -11.88
N ARG A 207 0.99 30.06 -12.37
CA ARG A 207 1.63 29.95 -13.69
C ARG A 207 0.62 29.74 -14.83
N GLY A 208 -0.63 30.14 -14.61
CA GLY A 208 -1.76 29.84 -15.49
C GLY A 208 -2.29 28.43 -15.23
N ARG A 209 -3.58 28.32 -14.94
CA ARG A 209 -4.26 27.01 -14.94
C ARG A 209 -4.20 26.51 -16.39
N PRO A 210 -3.61 25.34 -16.71
CA PRO A 210 -3.78 24.78 -18.04
C PRO A 210 -5.29 24.76 -18.32
N ARG A 211 -5.71 25.27 -19.48
CA ARG A 211 -7.14 25.33 -19.83
C ARG A 211 -7.69 23.93 -19.59
N SER A 212 -8.74 23.84 -18.75
CA SER A 212 -9.53 22.62 -18.65
C SER A 212 -9.92 22.27 -20.07
N ASP A 213 -9.38 21.16 -20.56
CA ASP A 213 -9.72 20.68 -21.88
C ASP A 213 -11.15 20.17 -21.79
N ARG A 214 -12.09 20.96 -22.31
CA ARG A 214 -13.54 20.70 -22.14
C ARG A 214 -13.97 19.38 -22.79
N THR A 215 -13.07 18.76 -23.56
CA THR A 215 -13.22 17.44 -24.17
C THR A 215 -12.97 16.30 -23.18
N VAL A 216 -12.24 16.54 -22.08
CA VAL A 216 -11.99 15.54 -21.05
C VAL A 216 -13.22 15.42 -20.15
N ARG A 217 -13.80 14.22 -20.11
CA ARG A 217 -14.96 13.88 -19.30
C ARG A 217 -14.60 12.83 -18.27
N VAL A 218 -15.18 12.95 -17.09
CA VAL A 218 -15.07 11.98 -16.01
C VAL A 218 -16.42 11.37 -15.75
N GLU A 219 -16.48 10.05 -15.75
CA GLU A 219 -17.67 9.29 -15.43
C GLU A 219 -17.39 8.41 -14.20
N LEU A 220 -18.26 8.49 -13.19
CA LEU A 220 -18.25 7.53 -12.09
C LEU A 220 -18.88 6.23 -12.60
N VAL A 221 -18.11 5.17 -12.62
CA VAL A 221 -18.57 3.86 -13.09
C VAL A 221 -18.70 2.90 -11.92
N GLU A 222 -19.68 2.01 -11.99
CA GLU A 222 -19.83 0.95 -10.99
C GLU A 222 -18.79 -0.16 -11.18
N ARG A 223 -18.41 -0.43 -12.42
CA ARG A 223 -17.51 -1.53 -12.79
C ARG A 223 -16.58 -1.15 -13.94
N PHE A 224 -15.42 -1.80 -13.97
CA PHE A 224 -14.55 -1.79 -15.14
C PHE A 224 -15.12 -2.75 -16.18
N GLY A 225 -15.18 -2.32 -17.44
CA GLY A 225 -15.62 -3.13 -18.57
C GLY A 225 -14.55 -3.20 -19.65
N ASP A 226 -14.93 -3.65 -20.85
CA ASP A 226 -14.02 -3.90 -21.98
C ASP A 226 -13.15 -2.68 -22.36
N TRP A 227 -13.63 -1.47 -22.09
CA TRP A 227 -12.86 -0.24 -22.29
C TRP A 227 -11.61 -0.18 -21.41
N ALA A 228 -11.62 -0.78 -20.21
CA ALA A 228 -10.47 -0.87 -19.33
C ALA A 228 -9.46 -1.88 -19.86
N ASP A 229 -9.93 -3.01 -20.40
CA ASP A 229 -9.09 -4.02 -21.06
C ASP A 229 -8.42 -3.47 -22.30
N ALA A 230 -9.15 -2.69 -23.11
CA ALA A 230 -8.59 -2.02 -24.28
C ALA A 230 -7.47 -1.04 -23.89
N ILE A 231 -7.66 -0.24 -22.83
CA ILE A 231 -6.62 0.65 -22.29
C ILE A 231 -5.44 -0.17 -21.77
N TRP A 232 -5.70 -1.24 -21.01
CA TRP A 232 -4.68 -2.12 -20.45
C TRP A 232 -3.78 -2.70 -21.55
N ALA A 233 -4.38 -3.38 -22.53
CA ALA A 233 -3.67 -4.03 -23.62
C ALA A 233 -2.90 -3.04 -24.50
N ALA A 234 -3.51 -1.89 -24.84
CA ALA A 234 -2.88 -0.90 -25.71
C ALA A 234 -1.66 -0.23 -25.06
N ASN A 235 -1.67 -0.08 -23.73
CA ASN A 235 -0.65 0.72 -23.05
C ASN A 235 0.41 -0.08 -22.31
N LEU A 236 0.22 -1.40 -22.17
CA LEU A 236 1.16 -2.30 -21.50
C LEU A 236 2.63 -2.11 -21.92
N PRO A 237 2.96 -1.96 -23.22
CA PRO A 237 4.36 -1.84 -23.66
C PRO A 237 5.07 -0.58 -23.12
N HIS A 238 4.33 0.41 -22.62
CA HIS A 238 4.90 1.62 -22.04
C HIS A 238 5.33 1.48 -20.58
N TYR A 239 5.07 0.33 -19.96
CA TYR A 239 5.33 0.07 -18.55
C TYR A 239 6.33 -1.08 -18.40
N SER A 240 7.41 -0.84 -17.65
CA SER A 240 8.47 -1.84 -17.44
C SER A 240 8.13 -2.87 -16.36
N PHE A 241 7.33 -2.47 -15.38
CA PHE A 241 6.73 -3.32 -14.37
C PHE A 241 5.40 -2.74 -13.91
N VAL A 242 4.34 -3.54 -13.99
CA VAL A 242 2.99 -3.16 -13.55
C VAL A 242 2.15 -4.39 -13.23
N GLY A 243 1.47 -4.38 -12.08
CA GLY A 243 0.51 -5.42 -11.70
C GLY A 243 -0.72 -5.44 -12.62
N GLY A 244 -1.31 -6.62 -12.81
CA GLY A 244 -2.45 -6.86 -13.69
C GLY A 244 -3.60 -5.90 -13.42
N ARG A 245 -4.04 -5.21 -14.47
CA ARG A 245 -5.03 -4.14 -14.44
C ARG A 245 -6.08 -4.27 -15.54
N ASP A 246 -6.33 -5.50 -15.98
CA ASP A 246 -7.53 -5.81 -16.75
C ASP A 246 -8.79 -5.67 -15.86
N ALA A 247 -9.95 -5.63 -16.49
CA ALA A 247 -11.24 -5.46 -15.84
C ALA A 247 -11.53 -6.57 -14.83
N ALA A 248 -11.07 -7.81 -15.07
CA ALA A 248 -11.25 -8.91 -14.12
C ALA A 248 -10.44 -8.66 -12.84
N ALA A 249 -9.16 -8.31 -12.97
CA ALA A 249 -8.27 -7.98 -11.86
C ALA A 249 -8.78 -6.75 -11.08
N LEU A 250 -9.21 -5.72 -11.80
CA LEU A 250 -9.69 -4.48 -11.21
C LEU A 250 -11.03 -4.65 -10.50
N ASN A 251 -11.98 -5.39 -11.07
CA ASN A 251 -13.26 -5.64 -10.41
C ASN A 251 -13.11 -6.60 -9.22
N ALA A 252 -12.09 -7.46 -9.19
CA ALA A 252 -11.78 -8.25 -8.00
C ALA A 252 -11.11 -7.40 -6.90
N THR A 253 -10.16 -6.54 -7.29
CA THR A 253 -9.45 -5.64 -6.36
C THR A 253 -10.37 -4.55 -5.81
N TYR A 254 -11.26 -4.03 -6.66
CA TYR A 254 -12.22 -2.95 -6.40
C TYR A 254 -13.66 -3.39 -6.74
N PRO A 255 -14.29 -4.21 -5.88
CA PRO A 255 -15.59 -4.82 -6.16
C PRO A 255 -16.70 -3.82 -6.55
N PRO A 256 -17.49 -4.12 -7.61
CA PRO A 256 -18.78 -3.49 -7.86
C PRO A 256 -19.64 -3.42 -6.59
N GLY A 257 -20.35 -2.31 -6.39
CA GLY A 257 -21.13 -2.08 -5.16
C GLY A 257 -20.33 -1.69 -3.91
N GLY A 258 -19.01 -1.87 -3.89
CA GLY A 258 -18.16 -1.39 -2.80
C GLY A 258 -18.13 0.14 -2.73
N THR A 259 -18.35 0.72 -1.54
CA THR A 259 -18.41 2.18 -1.34
C THR A 259 -17.09 2.79 -0.88
N ALA A 260 -16.10 1.95 -0.54
CA ALA A 260 -14.78 2.40 -0.11
C ALA A 260 -14.01 3.13 -1.22
N PHE A 261 -14.37 2.90 -2.48
CA PHE A 261 -13.69 3.45 -3.64
C PHE A 261 -14.64 3.96 -4.71
N LEU A 262 -14.23 5.07 -5.32
CA LEU A 262 -14.82 5.63 -6.51
C LEU A 262 -13.96 5.24 -7.70
N ARG A 263 -14.60 4.71 -8.74
CA ARG A 263 -13.95 4.30 -10.00
C ARG A 263 -14.28 5.33 -11.05
N LEU A 264 -13.25 5.98 -11.57
CA LEU A 264 -13.37 7.05 -12.53
C LEU A 264 -12.94 6.52 -13.90
N ARG A 265 -13.85 6.55 -14.87
CA ARG A 265 -13.50 6.45 -16.28
C ARG A 265 -13.17 7.85 -16.77
N VAL A 266 -12.02 8.00 -17.41
CA VAL A 266 -11.58 9.28 -17.99
C VAL A 266 -11.56 9.14 -19.51
N SER A 267 -12.33 9.99 -20.17
CA SER A 267 -12.48 9.98 -21.62
C SER A 267 -12.09 11.33 -22.20
N HIS A 268 -11.56 11.33 -23.42
CA HIS A 268 -11.33 12.52 -24.21
C HIS A 268 -12.16 12.42 -25.49
N GLY A 269 -13.19 13.26 -25.61
CA GLY A 269 -14.26 13.04 -26.58
C GLY A 269 -15.01 11.74 -26.26
N ASP A 270 -15.12 10.85 -27.25
CA ASP A 270 -15.82 9.57 -27.11
C ASP A 270 -14.88 8.40 -26.76
N SER A 271 -13.57 8.65 -26.71
CA SER A 271 -12.56 7.63 -26.43
C SER A 271 -12.14 7.64 -24.97
N ALA A 272 -12.14 6.47 -24.32
CA ALA A 272 -11.58 6.31 -22.99
C ALA A 272 -10.04 6.37 -23.07
N ILE A 273 -9.43 7.30 -22.33
CA ILE A 273 -7.97 7.53 -22.34
C ILE A 273 -7.27 6.98 -21.10
N GLY A 274 -8.03 6.65 -20.07
CA GLY A 274 -7.52 6.10 -18.82
C GLY A 274 -8.60 5.94 -17.76
N TRP A 275 -8.18 5.48 -16.60
CA TRP A 275 -9.03 5.41 -15.41
C TRP A 275 -8.23 5.72 -14.16
N ALA A 276 -8.96 6.03 -13.09
CA ALA A 276 -8.42 6.18 -11.76
C ALA A 276 -9.35 5.59 -10.71
N VAL A 277 -8.76 5.09 -9.63
CA VAL A 277 -9.47 4.72 -8.42
C VAL A 277 -9.11 5.74 -7.35
N VAL A 278 -10.13 6.37 -6.78
CA VAL A 278 -9.96 7.39 -5.75
C VAL A 278 -10.74 7.05 -4.49
N GLN A 279 -10.26 7.54 -3.36
CA GLN A 279 -10.91 7.42 -2.06
C GLN A 279 -11.18 8.81 -1.49
N ASP A 280 -12.28 8.93 -0.78
CA ASP A 280 -12.70 10.13 -0.06
C ASP A 280 -13.01 9.73 1.39
N THR A 281 -12.11 10.08 2.30
CA THR A 281 -12.15 9.63 3.70
C THR A 281 -12.19 10.82 4.64
N GLN A 282 -13.20 10.88 5.51
CA GLN A 282 -13.15 11.78 6.66
C GLN A 282 -12.23 11.17 7.70
N LEU A 283 -11.12 11.85 7.99
CA LEU A 283 -10.23 11.43 9.06
C LEU A 283 -10.74 11.93 10.41
N THR A 284 -10.47 11.15 11.45
CA THR A 284 -10.70 11.56 12.84
C THR A 284 -9.42 11.32 13.62
N SER A 285 -8.86 12.39 14.16
CA SER A 285 -7.63 12.41 14.96
C SER A 285 -6.44 11.69 14.30
N SER A 286 -6.30 11.80 12.97
CA SER A 286 -5.16 11.24 12.26
C SER A 286 -3.84 11.79 12.80
N GLU A 287 -2.87 10.92 13.02
CA GLU A 287 -1.55 11.29 13.52
C GLU A 287 -0.84 12.32 12.64
N HIS A 288 -1.04 12.23 11.32
CA HIS A 288 -0.38 13.09 10.35
C HIS A 288 -1.27 14.26 9.90
N PHE A 289 -2.55 13.98 9.68
CA PHE A 289 -3.47 14.85 8.93
C PHE A 289 -4.62 15.43 9.77
N GLY A 290 -4.65 15.16 11.08
CA GLY A 290 -5.69 15.67 11.96
C GLY A 290 -7.09 15.23 11.52
N ASP A 291 -8.03 16.19 11.53
CA ASP A 291 -9.44 15.97 11.21
C ASP A 291 -9.80 16.39 9.77
N MET A 292 -8.83 16.38 8.85
CA MET A 292 -9.08 16.69 7.44
C MET A 292 -9.90 15.61 6.73
N ARG A 293 -10.74 16.04 5.79
CA ARG A 293 -11.29 15.16 4.76
C ARG A 293 -10.24 14.93 3.69
N LEU A 294 -9.74 13.71 3.61
CA LEU A 294 -8.62 13.30 2.77
C LEU A 294 -9.13 12.64 1.48
N GLY A 295 -8.76 13.24 0.35
CA GLY A 295 -8.83 12.57 -0.95
C GLY A 295 -7.54 11.78 -1.20
N THR A 296 -7.65 10.56 -1.71
CA THR A 296 -6.50 9.76 -2.13
C THR A 296 -6.69 9.33 -3.57
N ILE A 297 -5.71 9.59 -4.43
CA ILE A 297 -5.61 8.94 -5.75
C ILE A 297 -4.84 7.64 -5.52
N VAL A 298 -5.57 6.53 -5.46
CA VAL A 298 -5.13 5.23 -4.95
C VAL A 298 -4.44 4.43 -6.04
N ASP A 299 -5.07 4.39 -7.21
CA ASP A 299 -4.56 3.73 -8.41
C ASP A 299 -5.04 4.45 -9.68
N GLY A 300 -4.43 4.13 -10.80
CA GLY A 300 -4.81 4.63 -12.11
C GLY A 300 -3.96 4.00 -13.20
N PHE A 301 -4.48 4.00 -14.43
CA PHE A 301 -3.77 3.50 -15.60
C PHE A 301 -4.23 4.21 -16.87
N ALA A 302 -3.27 4.48 -17.76
CA ALA A 302 -3.45 5.24 -19.00
C ALA A 302 -2.20 5.11 -19.88
N ALA A 303 -2.23 5.67 -21.08
CA ALA A 303 -0.99 6.00 -21.79
C ALA A 303 -0.15 7.03 -20.99
N PRO A 304 1.19 6.97 -20.99
CA PRO A 304 2.03 7.95 -20.29
C PRO A 304 1.72 9.42 -20.66
N GLU A 305 1.40 9.69 -21.91
CA GLU A 305 0.99 11.00 -22.43
C GLU A 305 -0.35 11.48 -21.85
N HIS A 306 -1.22 10.55 -21.46
CA HIS A 306 -2.53 10.84 -20.87
C HIS A 306 -2.53 10.85 -19.34
N ALA A 307 -1.45 10.39 -18.69
CA ALA A 307 -1.34 10.35 -17.22
C ALA A 307 -1.65 11.71 -16.56
N GLY A 308 -1.18 12.82 -17.14
CA GLY A 308 -1.48 14.16 -16.63
C GLY A 308 -2.96 14.54 -16.72
N ALA A 309 -3.67 14.12 -17.77
CA ALA A 309 -5.11 14.35 -17.91
C ALA A 309 -5.89 13.54 -16.88
N VAL A 310 -5.55 12.26 -16.68
CA VAL A 310 -6.16 11.40 -15.66
C VAL A 310 -5.93 11.91 -14.25
N ILE A 311 -4.72 12.38 -13.92
CA ILE A 311 -4.43 12.98 -12.61
C ILE A 311 -5.25 14.24 -12.37
N ARG A 312 -5.36 15.14 -13.36
CA ARG A 312 -6.17 16.37 -13.24
C ARG A 312 -7.64 16.02 -13.04
N ALA A 313 -8.19 15.16 -13.89
CA ALA A 313 -9.55 14.64 -13.80
C ALA A 313 -9.86 14.06 -12.41
N SER A 314 -8.96 13.23 -11.89
CA SER A 314 -9.09 12.63 -10.56
C SER A 314 -9.06 13.68 -9.44
N ALA A 315 -8.17 14.68 -9.56
CA ALA A 315 -8.06 15.74 -8.58
C ALA A 315 -9.27 16.67 -8.58
N ASP A 316 -9.83 16.98 -9.76
CA ASP A 316 -11.04 17.78 -9.92
C ASP A 316 -12.26 17.01 -9.35
N ALA A 317 -12.40 15.72 -9.65
CA ALA A 317 -13.46 14.87 -9.08
C ALA A 317 -13.40 14.80 -7.54
N LEU A 318 -12.20 14.72 -6.94
CA LEU A 318 -12.05 14.80 -5.49
C LEU A 318 -12.32 16.20 -4.93
N ALA A 319 -11.94 17.25 -5.66
CA ALA A 319 -12.18 18.63 -5.27
C ALA A 319 -13.68 18.97 -5.23
N GLU A 320 -14.46 18.49 -6.20
CA GLU A 320 -15.93 18.64 -6.23
C GLU A 320 -16.60 17.99 -5.03
N ARG A 321 -16.00 16.95 -4.46
CA ARG A 321 -16.47 16.30 -3.22
C ARG A 321 -16.11 17.06 -1.95
N GLY A 322 -15.38 18.17 -2.08
CA GLY A 322 -15.06 19.06 -0.96
C GLY A 322 -14.00 18.53 -0.01
N VAL A 323 -13.08 17.68 -0.49
CA VAL A 323 -11.91 17.24 0.30
C VAL A 323 -10.99 18.42 0.62
N ASP A 324 -10.28 18.35 1.74
CA ASP A 324 -9.40 19.42 2.19
C ASP A 324 -7.97 19.27 1.63
N LEU A 325 -7.54 18.02 1.45
CA LEU A 325 -6.21 17.61 1.02
C LEU A 325 -6.35 16.42 0.07
N ILE A 326 -5.61 16.42 -1.03
CA ILE A 326 -5.45 15.24 -1.90
C ILE A 326 -4.03 14.71 -1.75
N ILE A 327 -3.87 13.39 -1.65
CA ILE A 327 -2.57 12.71 -1.64
C ILE A 327 -2.48 11.64 -2.73
N SER A 328 -1.26 11.32 -3.15
CA SER A 328 -0.99 10.15 -4.00
C SER A 328 0.46 9.67 -3.86
N ASN A 329 0.67 8.37 -4.05
CA ASN A 329 1.98 7.76 -4.24
C ASN A 329 2.05 7.17 -5.65
N GLN A 330 3.02 7.60 -6.45
CA GLN A 330 3.17 7.20 -7.86
C GLN A 330 4.66 7.03 -8.19
N SER A 331 5.09 5.85 -8.64
CA SER A 331 6.47 5.63 -9.08
C SER A 331 6.74 6.04 -10.53
N HIS A 332 5.76 5.88 -11.42
CA HIS A 332 5.97 6.08 -12.85
C HIS A 332 6.28 7.54 -13.17
N TYR A 333 7.28 7.79 -14.01
CA TYR A 333 7.78 9.13 -14.31
C TYR A 333 6.70 10.06 -14.87
N ALA A 334 5.91 9.59 -15.83
CA ALA A 334 4.84 10.40 -16.44
C ALA A 334 3.74 10.79 -15.44
N TRP A 335 3.39 9.88 -14.51
CA TRP A 335 2.40 10.12 -13.47
C TRP A 335 2.89 11.13 -12.44
N ARG A 336 4.17 11.03 -12.04
CA ARG A 336 4.85 12.02 -11.19
C ARG A 336 4.87 13.42 -11.83
N ARG A 337 5.21 13.49 -13.12
CA ARG A 337 5.16 14.75 -13.87
C ARG A 337 3.74 15.31 -13.93
N GLY A 338 2.75 14.46 -14.22
CA GLY A 338 1.33 14.83 -14.22
C GLY A 338 0.83 15.39 -12.88
N LEU A 339 1.28 14.82 -11.76
CA LEU A 339 1.00 15.35 -10.42
C LEU A 339 1.58 16.76 -10.22
N VAL A 340 2.85 16.98 -10.56
CA VAL A 340 3.48 18.30 -10.45
C VAL A 340 2.78 19.33 -11.34
N GLU A 341 2.48 18.97 -12.59
CA GLU A 341 1.73 19.82 -13.54
C GLU A 341 0.30 20.12 -13.06
N ALA A 342 -0.33 19.19 -12.33
CA ALA A 342 -1.63 19.39 -11.70
C ALA A 342 -1.56 20.20 -10.38
N GLY A 343 -0.38 20.68 -10.01
CA GLY A 343 -0.13 21.52 -8.84
C GLY A 343 -0.02 20.75 -7.52
N PHE A 344 0.32 19.48 -7.58
CA PHE A 344 0.74 18.73 -6.39
C PHE A 344 2.18 19.08 -6.03
N LEU A 345 2.46 19.10 -4.73
CA LEU A 345 3.78 19.29 -4.16
C LEU A 345 4.37 17.94 -3.77
N PRO A 346 5.67 17.71 -4.03
CA PRO A 346 6.35 16.55 -3.47
C PRO A 346 6.44 16.68 -1.95
N GLY A 347 6.25 15.58 -1.24
CA GLY A 347 6.47 15.49 0.20
C GLY A 347 7.39 14.33 0.56
N PRO A 348 7.83 14.25 1.83
CA PRO A 348 8.61 13.12 2.30
C PRO A 348 7.76 11.84 2.23
N SER A 349 8.35 10.76 1.72
CA SER A 349 7.68 9.45 1.66
C SER A 349 8.35 8.44 2.59
N SER A 350 7.55 7.87 3.47
CA SER A 350 7.89 6.66 4.23
C SER A 350 7.51 5.38 3.48
N CYS A 351 6.83 5.47 2.34
CA CYS A 351 6.38 4.32 1.58
C CYS A 351 7.51 3.77 0.71
N LEU A 352 7.84 2.49 0.87
CA LEU A 352 8.85 1.78 0.11
C LEU A 352 8.21 0.69 -0.75
N PHE A 353 8.69 0.57 -1.98
CA PHE A 353 8.59 -0.62 -2.79
C PHE A 353 9.81 -1.50 -2.53
N ALA A 354 9.60 -2.62 -1.85
CA ALA A 354 10.62 -3.62 -1.57
C ALA A 354 10.49 -4.74 -2.59
N ALA A 355 11.50 -4.95 -3.44
CA ALA A 355 11.52 -6.03 -4.42
C ALA A 355 12.57 -7.07 -4.04
N ALA A 356 12.16 -8.35 -4.02
CA ALA A 356 13.07 -9.46 -3.81
C ALA A 356 14.15 -9.52 -4.90
N PRO A 357 15.33 -10.10 -4.63
CA PRO A 357 16.47 -10.05 -5.55
C PRO A 357 16.14 -10.45 -7.00
N ALA A 358 15.38 -11.54 -7.19
CA ALA A 358 15.00 -12.01 -8.52
C ALA A 358 14.11 -11.01 -9.28
N LEU A 359 13.10 -10.45 -8.61
CA LEU A 359 12.23 -9.43 -9.21
C LEU A 359 13.01 -8.13 -9.46
N ALA A 360 13.83 -7.70 -8.50
CA ALA A 360 14.65 -6.49 -8.61
C ALA A 360 15.61 -6.57 -9.80
N GLN A 361 16.21 -7.73 -10.06
CA GLN A 361 17.08 -7.96 -11.21
C GLN A 361 16.31 -7.84 -12.52
N LEU A 362 15.14 -8.48 -12.63
CA LEU A 362 14.31 -8.39 -13.85
C LEU A 362 13.86 -6.96 -14.14
N ILE A 363 13.43 -6.22 -13.09
CA ILE A 363 13.08 -4.80 -13.23
C ILE A 363 14.28 -3.98 -13.69
N ALA A 364 15.45 -4.19 -13.09
CA ALA A 364 16.66 -3.46 -13.45
C ALA A 364 17.14 -3.77 -14.88
N THR A 365 16.93 -4.99 -15.38
CA THR A 365 17.22 -5.36 -16.77
C THR A 365 16.26 -4.67 -17.74
N ALA A 366 14.97 -4.63 -17.42
CA ALA A 366 13.95 -4.02 -18.28
C ALA A 366 14.00 -2.47 -18.25
N ASP A 367 14.32 -1.89 -17.10
CA ASP A 367 14.32 -0.45 -16.85
C ASP A 367 15.34 -0.08 -15.77
N PRO A 368 16.63 0.08 -16.15
CA PRO A 368 17.70 0.41 -15.21
C PRO A 368 17.45 1.72 -14.44
N ALA A 369 16.71 2.66 -15.04
CA ALA A 369 16.41 3.95 -14.45
C ALA A 369 15.14 3.94 -13.57
N GLY A 370 14.36 2.86 -13.58
CA GLY A 370 13.09 2.73 -12.86
C GLY A 370 12.07 3.80 -13.23
N ARG A 371 12.09 4.32 -14.46
CA ARG A 371 11.21 5.42 -14.89
C ARG A 371 9.83 4.94 -15.35
N ALA A 372 9.74 3.72 -15.83
CA ALA A 372 8.55 3.08 -16.37
C ALA A 372 7.93 2.05 -15.40
N VAL A 373 8.47 1.91 -14.19
CA VAL A 373 7.87 1.12 -13.11
C VAL A 373 6.61 1.83 -12.61
N HIS A 374 5.47 1.15 -12.64
CA HIS A 374 4.18 1.69 -12.21
C HIS A 374 3.65 0.94 -10.99
N MET A 375 3.91 1.55 -9.84
CA MET A 375 3.56 1.08 -8.51
C MET A 375 2.92 2.23 -7.74
N ASN A 376 1.75 1.93 -7.23
CA ASN A 376 0.88 2.84 -6.52
C ASN A 376 0.54 2.26 -5.15
N ARG A 377 -0.14 3.05 -4.31
CA ARG A 377 -0.58 2.55 -2.99
C ARG A 377 -1.61 1.43 -3.12
N GLY A 378 -2.38 1.40 -4.21
CA GLY A 378 -3.32 0.32 -4.54
C GLY A 378 -2.67 -1.02 -4.91
N ASP A 379 -1.39 -1.06 -5.29
CA ASP A 379 -0.69 -2.31 -5.60
C ASP A 379 -0.25 -3.07 -4.34
N GLY A 380 -0.13 -2.35 -3.22
CA GLY A 380 0.15 -2.93 -1.92
C GLY A 380 -1.12 -3.42 -1.22
N ASP A 381 -1.04 -3.44 0.10
CA ASP A 381 -2.08 -3.95 0.97
C ASP A 381 -3.32 -3.04 0.94
N TRP A 382 -4.51 -3.65 0.97
CA TRP A 382 -5.79 -2.96 1.06
C TRP A 382 -6.74 -3.73 2.02
N PRO A 383 -7.69 -3.09 2.77
CA PRO A 383 -7.96 -1.66 2.86
C PRO A 383 -7.26 -0.88 3.97
N TRP A 384 -6.73 0.27 3.56
CA TRP A 384 -6.51 1.39 4.44
C TRP A 384 -7.87 1.97 4.88
N GLY A 385 -8.32 1.58 6.09
CA GLY A 385 -9.26 2.37 6.89
C GLY A 385 -10.76 2.25 6.57
N MET A 386 -11.26 1.22 5.89
CA MET A 386 -12.71 1.03 5.68
C MET A 386 -13.12 -0.43 5.91
N GLY A 387 -13.78 -0.70 7.04
CA GLY A 387 -15.01 -1.51 7.18
C GLY A 387 -15.09 -2.96 6.69
N LEU A 388 -14.10 -3.51 6.00
CA LEU A 388 -13.87 -4.95 5.92
C LEU A 388 -12.77 -5.22 6.94
N GLU A 389 -13.02 -6.12 7.88
CA GLU A 389 -12.12 -6.41 8.99
C GLU A 389 -10.70 -6.71 8.50
N GLY A 390 -9.86 -5.67 8.46
CA GLY A 390 -8.51 -5.80 8.98
C GLY A 390 -8.57 -6.30 10.43
N PRO A 391 -7.42 -6.57 11.07
CA PRO A 391 -7.42 -7.18 12.40
C PRO A 391 -8.33 -6.37 13.33
N ALA A 392 -9.43 -6.96 13.81
CA ALA A 392 -10.30 -6.24 14.72
C ALA A 392 -9.49 -5.90 15.97
N ARG A 393 -9.47 -4.61 16.32
CA ARG A 393 -9.08 -4.22 17.67
C ARG A 393 -10.06 -4.92 18.63
N PRO A 394 -9.59 -5.53 19.72
CA PRO A 394 -10.51 -6.03 20.73
C PRO A 394 -11.42 -4.87 21.17
N PRO A 395 -12.72 -5.12 21.42
CA PRO A 395 -13.59 -4.09 21.96
C PRO A 395 -12.96 -3.56 23.24
N THR A 396 -12.82 -2.24 23.33
CA THR A 396 -12.49 -1.58 24.59
C THR A 396 -13.64 -1.87 25.55
N SER A 397 -13.37 -2.70 26.56
CA SER A 397 -14.28 -2.98 27.68
C SER A 397 -14.63 -1.72 28.45
#